data_AF-A0A5C9E6F5-F1
#
_entry.id   AF-A0A5C9E6F5-F1
#
_cell.length_a   1.000
_cell.length_b   1.000
_cell.length_c   1.000
_cell.angle_alpha   90.00
_cell.angle_beta   90.00
_cell.angle_gamma   90.00
#
_symmetry.space_group_name_H-M   'P 1'
#
loop_
_entity.id
_entity.type
_entity.pdbx_description
1 polymer ?
#
loop_
_entity_poly.entity_id
_entity_poly.type
_entity_poly.pdbx_seq_one_letter_code
_entity_poly.pdbx_strand_id
1 'polypeptide(L)'
;MDVSFDKETEAKLKELAEEANLSTEGLIEVVMHQWANNTGSRVYTGRWSGGEVDGVKGFRYVVQWPFKPGFIEAPGDMVKKWRLE
;
A
#
# COMPACT_ATOMS: atom_id res chain seq x y z
N MET A 1 -0.89 -2.70 -15.79
CA MET A 1 -1.18 -3.26 -14.46
C MET A 1 -2.25 -2.38 -13.89
N ASP A 2 -3.42 -2.93 -13.58
CA ASP A 2 -4.51 -2.15 -13.00
C ASP A 2 -4.46 -2.30 -11.48
N VAL A 3 -4.34 -1.17 -10.78
CA VAL A 3 -4.34 -1.12 -9.31
C VAL A 3 -5.68 -0.56 -8.86
N SER A 4 -6.37 -1.30 -8.00
CA SER A 4 -7.66 -0.90 -7.41
C SER A 4 -7.51 -0.63 -5.92
N PHE A 5 -8.01 0.53 -5.49
CA PHE A 5 -8.07 0.96 -4.10
C PHE A 5 -9.47 0.76 -3.53
N ASP A 6 -9.57 0.61 -2.21
CA ASP A 6 -10.87 0.71 -1.53
C ASP A 6 -11.37 2.16 -1.54
N LYS A 7 -12.65 2.36 -1.21
CA LYS A 7 -13.31 3.67 -1.27
C LYS A 7 -12.68 4.73 -0.36
N GLU A 8 -12.17 4.32 0.81
CA GLU A 8 -11.57 5.23 1.77
C GLU A 8 -10.21 5.72 1.26
N THR A 9 -9.38 4.79 0.80
CA THR A 9 -8.10 5.09 0.17
C THR A 9 -8.27 5.95 -1.09
N GLU A 10 -9.26 5.63 -1.95
CA GLU A 10 -9.54 6.41 -3.16
C GLU A 10 -9.99 7.84 -2.84
N ALA A 11 -10.85 8.01 -1.84
CA ALA A 11 -11.28 9.34 -1.40
C ALA A 11 -10.09 10.17 -0.89
N LYS A 12 -9.21 9.55 -0.09
CA LYS A 12 -8.02 10.24 0.43
C LYS A 12 -7.02 10.59 -0.67
N LEU A 13 -6.84 9.72 -1.66
CA LEU A 13 -6.00 10.01 -2.83
C LEU A 13 -6.51 11.22 -3.63
N LYS A 14 -7.83 11.34 -3.81
CA LYS A 14 -8.44 12.49 -4.49
C LYS A 14 -8.21 13.79 -3.73
N GLU A 15 -8.45 13.78 -2.41
CA GLU A 15 -8.19 14.93 -1.54
C GLU A 15 -6.73 15.42 -1.66
N LEU A 16 -5.76 14.50 -1.53
CA LEU A 16 -4.33 14.84 -1.63
C LEU A 16 -3.93 15.32 -3.03
N ALA A 17 -4.56 14.77 -4.08
CA ALA A 17 -4.28 15.18 -5.45
C ALA A 17 -4.80 16.60 -5.72
N GLU A 18 -6.01 16.91 -5.24
CA GLU A 18 -6.59 18.26 -5.33
C GLU A 18 -5.75 19.29 -4.58
N GLU A 19 -5.31 18.99 -3.35
CA GLU A 19 -4.41 19.85 -2.56
C GLU A 19 -3.09 20.15 -3.30
N ALA A 20 -2.58 19.18 -4.05
CA ALA A 20 -1.35 19.30 -4.83
C ALA A 20 -1.56 19.86 -6.26
N ASN A 21 -2.81 20.13 -6.66
CA ASN A 21 -3.19 20.49 -8.03
C ASN A 21 -2.71 19.48 -9.08
N LEU A 22 -2.90 18.19 -8.79
CA LEU A 22 -2.57 17.06 -9.66
C LEU A 22 -3.83 16.24 -9.98
N SER A 23 -3.78 15.43 -11.04
CA SER A 23 -4.72 14.31 -11.16
C SER A 23 -4.37 13.22 -10.14
N THR A 24 -5.33 12.33 -9.85
CA THR A 24 -5.09 11.19 -8.96
C THR A 24 -3.95 10.31 -9.49
N GLU A 25 -3.89 10.09 -10.81
CA GLU A 25 -2.82 9.34 -11.47
C GLU A 25 -1.47 10.03 -11.32
N GLY A 26 -1.42 11.36 -11.50
CA GLY A 26 -0.19 12.14 -11.35
C GLY A 26 0.35 12.11 -9.93
N LEU A 27 -0.54 12.19 -8.92
CA LEU A 27 -0.13 12.03 -7.52
C LEU A 27 0.50 10.65 -7.28
N ILE A 28 -0.15 9.58 -7.75
CA ILE A 28 0.36 8.20 -7.61
C ILE A 28 1.75 8.08 -8.25
N GLU A 29 1.94 8.60 -9.46
CA GLU A 29 3.22 8.56 -10.17
C GLU A 29 4.33 9.28 -9.39
N VAL A 30 4.07 10.49 -8.88
CA VAL A 30 5.02 11.25 -8.06
C VAL A 30 5.41 10.49 -6.80
N VAL A 31 4.43 9.94 -6.08
CA VAL A 31 4.67 9.16 -4.85
C VAL A 31 5.49 7.91 -5.16
N MET A 32 5.16 7.20 -6.23
CA MET A 32 5.89 5.98 -6.63
C MET A 32 7.31 6.28 -7.09
N HIS A 33 7.56 7.38 -7.80
CA HIS A 33 8.92 7.81 -8.14
C HIS A 33 9.75 8.15 -6.90
N GLN A 34 9.18 8.92 -5.97
CA GLN A 34 9.84 9.26 -4.71
C GLN A 34 10.18 8.01 -3.89
N TRP A 35 9.26 7.05 -3.82
CA TRP A 35 9.49 5.82 -3.08
C TRP A 35 10.48 4.90 -3.79
N ALA A 36 10.23 4.53 -5.05
CA ALA A 36 11.01 3.50 -5.75
C ALA A 36 12.45 3.91 -6.04
N ASN A 37 12.72 5.20 -6.26
CA ASN A 37 14.07 5.69 -6.54
C ASN A 37 14.89 5.96 -5.26
N ASN A 38 14.30 5.80 -4.07
CA ASN A 38 15.00 6.02 -2.82
C ASN A 38 15.71 4.75 -2.35
N THR A 39 17.03 4.85 -2.08
CA THR A 39 17.89 3.74 -1.64
C THR A 39 17.38 3.02 -0.39
N GLY A 40 16.68 3.74 0.51
CA GLY A 40 16.15 3.21 1.77
C GLY A 40 14.76 2.59 1.69
N SER A 41 14.09 2.64 0.53
CA SER A 41 12.72 2.14 0.39
C SER A 41 12.66 0.62 0.39
N ARG A 42 11.84 0.07 1.29
CA ARG A 42 11.65 -1.37 1.50
C ARG A 42 10.22 -1.68 1.93
N VAL A 43 9.74 -2.87 1.57
CA VAL A 43 8.53 -3.49 2.14
C VAL A 43 8.97 -4.71 2.95
N TYR A 44 8.74 -4.69 4.25
CA TYR A 44 8.96 -5.85 5.11
C TYR A 44 7.65 -6.57 5.36
N THR A 45 7.71 -7.89 5.47
CA THR A 45 6.54 -8.73 5.72
C THR A 45 6.72 -9.56 6.98
N GLY A 46 5.71 -9.57 7.85
CA GLY A 46 5.63 -10.45 9.01
C GLY A 46 4.31 -11.21 9.04
N ARG A 47 4.28 -12.40 9.63
CA ARG A 47 3.00 -13.10 9.86
C ARG A 47 2.15 -12.29 10.84
N TRP A 48 0.86 -12.19 10.58
CA TRP A 48 -0.11 -11.59 11.48
C TRP A 48 -1.10 -12.66 11.95
N SER A 49 -1.05 -12.99 13.23
CA SER A 49 -1.84 -14.10 13.82
C SER A 49 -3.35 -13.85 13.83
N GLY A 50 -3.80 -12.59 13.76
CA GLY A 50 -5.21 -12.22 13.78
C GLY A 50 -5.89 -12.16 12.41
N GLY A 51 -5.15 -12.37 11.32
CA GLY A 51 -5.63 -12.08 9.95
C GLY A 51 -5.97 -13.29 9.09
N GLU A 52 -6.17 -14.47 9.68
CA GLU A 52 -6.48 -15.66 8.89
C GLU A 52 -7.91 -15.61 8.34
N VAL A 53 -8.04 -15.80 7.02
CA VAL A 53 -9.33 -15.85 6.31
C VAL A 53 -9.28 -17.01 5.33
N ASP A 54 -10.27 -17.91 5.40
CA ASP A 54 -10.41 -19.10 4.53
C ASP A 54 -9.11 -19.92 4.40
N GLY A 55 -8.44 -20.18 5.52
CA GLY A 55 -7.19 -20.94 5.59
C GLY A 55 -5.95 -20.21 5.07
N VAL A 56 -6.05 -18.94 4.68
CA VAL A 56 -4.90 -18.11 4.29
C VAL A 56 -4.52 -17.17 5.40
N LYS A 57 -3.28 -17.31 5.85
CA LYS A 57 -2.70 -16.50 6.93
C LYS A 57 -2.57 -15.05 6.50
N GLY A 58 -2.98 -14.15 7.39
CA GLY A 58 -2.74 -12.72 7.25
C GLY A 58 -1.26 -12.36 7.38
N PHE A 59 -0.89 -11.24 6.76
CA PHE A 59 0.45 -10.67 6.82
C PHE A 59 0.38 -9.21 7.23
N ARG A 60 1.33 -8.79 8.06
CA ARG A 60 1.60 -7.37 8.30
C ARG A 60 2.69 -6.93 7.34
N TYR A 61 2.40 -5.92 6.53
CA TYR A 61 3.39 -5.27 5.67
C TYR A 61 3.82 -3.95 6.32
N VAL A 62 5.11 -3.67 6.33
CA VAL A 62 5.67 -2.41 6.79
C VAL A 62 6.35 -1.74 5.60
N VAL A 63 5.83 -0.58 5.21
CA VAL A 63 6.46 0.26 4.19
C VAL A 63 7.42 1.19 4.91
N GLN A 64 8.71 1.03 4.62
CA GLN A 64 9.74 1.93 5.10
C GLN A 64 9.84 3.12 4.14
N TRP A 65 9.45 4.30 4.64
CA TRP A 65 9.83 5.59 4.10
C TRP A 65 10.96 6.20 4.96
N PRO A 66 11.77 7.14 4.44
CA PRO A 66 12.89 7.72 5.17
C PRO A 66 12.52 8.41 6.49
N PHE A 67 11.29 8.94 6.59
CA PHE A 67 10.88 9.80 7.71
C PHE A 67 9.70 9.26 8.52
N LYS A 68 8.97 8.23 8.05
CA LYS A 68 7.87 7.63 8.81
C LYS A 68 7.51 6.23 8.31
N PRO A 69 7.70 5.17 9.12
CA PRO A 69 7.19 3.85 8.76
C PRO A 69 5.67 3.81 8.89
N GLY A 70 4.99 3.25 7.89
CA GLY A 70 3.58 2.87 7.95
C GLY A 70 3.46 1.35 7.98
N PHE A 71 2.44 0.82 8.67
CA PHE A 71 2.12 -0.60 8.63
C PHE A 71 0.69 -0.81 8.14
N ILE A 72 0.49 -1.90 7.40
CA ILE A 72 -0.81 -2.38 6.97
C ILE A 72 -0.95 -3.84 7.43
N GLU A 73 -2.05 -4.13 8.11
CA GLU A 73 -2.44 -5.49 8.46
C GLU A 73 -3.36 -6.02 7.37
N ALA A 74 -2.85 -6.96 6.58
CA ALA A 74 -3.58 -7.55 5.47
C ALA A 74 -4.16 -8.91 5.89
N PRO A 75 -5.49 -9.07 5.91
CA PRO A 75 -6.13 -10.36 6.07
C PRO A 75 -5.89 -11.25 4.85
N GLY A 76 -6.19 -12.54 5.00
CA GLY A 76 -5.87 -13.59 4.03
C GLY A 76 -6.39 -13.34 2.61
N ASP A 77 -7.53 -12.70 2.45
CA ASP A 77 -8.13 -12.30 1.18
C ASP A 77 -7.34 -11.19 0.46
N MET A 78 -6.90 -10.15 1.19
CA MET A 78 -5.99 -9.13 0.65
C MET A 78 -4.63 -9.73 0.28
N VAL A 79 -4.13 -10.65 1.08
CA VAL A 79 -2.88 -11.37 0.78
C VAL A 79 -3.02 -12.17 -0.52
N LYS A 80 -4.13 -12.89 -0.73
CA LYS A 80 -4.39 -13.59 -2.00
C LYS A 80 -4.36 -12.64 -3.19
N LYS A 81 -4.96 -11.45 -3.07
CA LYS A 81 -4.98 -10.42 -4.14
C LYS A 81 -3.58 -9.95 -4.56
N TRP A 82 -2.64 -9.83 -3.62
CA TRP A 82 -1.32 -9.21 -3.87
C TRP A 82 -0.20 -10.19 -4.21
N ARG A 83 -0.40 -11.49 -3.97
CA ARG A 83 0.61 -12.48 -4.30
C ARG A 83 0.76 -12.59 -5.82
N LEU A 84 2.00 -12.85 -6.24
CA LEU A 84 2.37 -13.06 -7.64
C LEU A 84 1.93 -14.43 -8.21
N GLU A 85 1.01 -15.13 -7.52
CA GLU A 85 0.58 -16.50 -7.90
C GLU A 85 -0.15 -16.52 -9.25
#